data_AF-T0ZW98-F1
#
_entry.id   AF-T0ZW98-F1
#
_cell.length_a   1.000
_cell.length_b   1.000
_cell.length_c   1.000
_cell.angle_alpha   90.00
_cell.angle_beta   90.00
_cell.angle_gamma   90.00
#
_symmetry.space_group_name_H-M   'P 1'
#
loop_
_entity.id
_entity.type
_entity.pdbx_description
1 polymer ?
#
loop_
_entity_poly.entity_id
_entity_poly.type
_entity_poly.pdbx_seq_one_letter_code
_entity_poly.pdbx_strand_id
1 'polypeptide(L)'
;MSAPLSRELRARFHTRSLPVRKGDTVRVMAGSFLGQEERVARVNRRSYTVTLENVTVKTGEEKMTALPVRPSRLLIVRLNLADPWRR
;
A
#
# COMPACT_ATOMS: atom_id res chain seq x y z
N MET A 1 -5.29 -9.90 -2.86
CA MET A 1 -4.81 -8.49 -2.81
C MET A 1 -3.70 -8.37 -1.78
N SER A 2 -2.58 -9.05 -2.04
CA SER A 2 -1.43 -9.14 -1.13
C SER A 2 -0.27 -8.35 -1.70
N ALA A 3 0.58 -7.85 -0.80
CA ALA A 3 1.82 -7.19 -1.16
C ALA A 3 3.01 -7.87 -0.46
N PRO A 4 4.19 -7.93 -1.10
CA PRO A 4 5.40 -8.42 -0.47
C PRO A 4 5.75 -7.61 0.78
N LEU A 5 6.28 -8.28 1.81
CA LEU A 5 6.82 -7.63 2.99
C LEU A 5 8.26 -7.12 2.75
N SER A 6 8.68 -6.11 3.51
CA SER A 6 10.08 -5.68 3.61
C SER A 6 10.96 -6.81 4.17
N ARG A 7 12.27 -6.76 3.90
CA ARG A 7 13.21 -7.83 4.34
C ARG A 7 13.18 -8.02 5.87
N GLU A 8 13.08 -6.92 6.61
CA GLU A 8 12.97 -6.93 8.07
C GLU A 8 11.68 -7.61 8.55
N LEU A 9 10.54 -7.26 7.95
CA LEU A 9 9.26 -7.87 8.29
C LEU A 9 9.19 -9.34 7.89
N ARG A 10 9.81 -9.72 6.75
CA ARG A 10 9.93 -11.12 6.34
C ARG A 10 10.69 -11.96 7.36
N ALA A 11 11.77 -11.41 7.92
CA ALA A 11 12.55 -12.10 8.94
C ALA A 11 11.76 -12.27 10.25
N ARG A 12 10.96 -11.27 10.64
CA ARG A 12 10.14 -11.34 11.87
C ARG A 12 8.96 -12.30 11.74
N PHE A 13 8.15 -12.12 10.70
CA PHE A 13 6.89 -12.83 10.53
C PHE A 13 7.02 -14.11 9.68
N HIS A 14 8.24 -14.44 9.21
CA HIS A 14 8.55 -15.62 8.40
C HIS A 14 7.64 -15.81 7.17
N THR A 15 7.05 -14.73 6.68
CA THR A 15 6.07 -14.72 5.58
C THR A 15 6.55 -13.82 4.47
N ARG A 16 6.31 -14.22 3.22
CA ARG A 16 6.76 -13.46 2.04
C ARG A 16 5.87 -12.26 1.73
N SER A 17 4.56 -12.37 1.98
CA SER A 17 3.55 -11.37 1.63
C SER A 17 2.34 -11.45 2.56
N LEU A 18 1.70 -10.31 2.80
CA LEU A 18 0.44 -10.24 3.55
C LEU A 18 -0.64 -9.46 2.79
N PRO A 19 -1.92 -9.66 3.12
CA PRO A 19 -3.02 -8.82 2.63
C PRO A 19 -2.84 -7.37 3.08
N VAL A 20 -2.98 -6.43 2.13
CA VAL A 20 -2.91 -4.99 2.40
C VAL A 20 -4.20 -4.53 3.08
N ARG A 21 -4.08 -3.79 4.19
CA ARG A 21 -5.21 -3.19 4.89
C ARG A 21 -5.07 -1.68 5.00
N LYS A 22 -6.19 -1.03 5.33
CA LYS A 22 -6.21 0.42 5.61
C LYS A 22 -5.28 0.72 6.79
N GLY A 23 -4.47 1.75 6.63
CA GLY A 23 -3.52 2.20 7.64
C GLY A 23 -2.17 1.48 7.67
N ASP A 24 -1.92 0.49 6.81
CA ASP A 24 -0.56 -0.01 6.60
C ASP A 24 0.30 1.06 5.93
N THR A 25 1.60 1.05 6.22
CA THR A 25 2.59 1.86 5.50
C THR A 25 3.24 0.99 4.43
N VAL A 26 3.14 1.45 3.19
CA VAL A 26 3.63 0.75 2.01
C VAL A 26 4.59 1.65 1.23
N ARG A 27 5.60 1.03 0.64
CA ARG A 27 6.53 1.66 -0.29
C ARG A 27 6.16 1.29 -1.71
N VAL A 28 6.16 2.27 -2.61
CA VAL A 28 5.89 2.04 -4.03
C VAL A 28 7.15 1.51 -4.71
N MET A 29 7.05 0.37 -5.39
CA MET A 29 8.17 -0.33 -6.02
C MET A 29 8.34 -0.02 -7.51
N ALA A 30 7.35 0.61 -8.15
CA ALA A 30 7.38 0.91 -9.58
C ALA A 30 6.48 2.09 -9.95
N GLY A 31 6.82 2.80 -11.03
CA GLY A 31 6.09 3.95 -11.56
C GLY A 31 6.65 5.29 -11.12
N SER A 32 5.89 6.37 -11.34
CA SER A 32 6.34 7.75 -11.09
C SER A 32 6.61 8.07 -9.61
N PHE A 33 6.03 7.29 -8.70
CA PHE A 33 6.14 7.46 -7.25
C PHE A 33 7.13 6.47 -6.62
N LEU A 34 8.07 5.95 -7.41
CA LEU A 34 9.06 4.96 -6.97
C LEU A 34 9.77 5.40 -5.69
N GLY A 35 9.81 4.51 -4.71
CA GLY A 35 10.57 4.70 -3.48
C GLY A 35 9.83 5.46 -2.39
N GLN A 36 8.70 6.11 -2.68
CA GLN A 36 7.91 6.80 -1.67
C GLN A 36 7.22 5.83 -0.71
N GLU A 37 7.25 6.17 0.58
CA GLU A 37 6.56 5.45 1.64
C GLU A 37 5.29 6.19 2.03
N GLU A 38 4.16 5.52 1.88
CA GLU A 38 2.86 6.13 2.00
C GLU A 38 1.90 5.25 2.78
N ARG A 39 0.89 5.88 3.37
CA ARG A 39 -0.16 5.18 4.09
C ARG A 39 -1.29 4.77 3.16
N VAL A 40 -1.85 3.59 3.42
CA VAL A 40 -3.00 3.09 2.68
C VAL A 40 -4.29 3.77 3.17
N ALA A 41 -4.86 4.65 2.33
CA ALA A 41 -6.13 5.31 2.60
C ALA A 41 -7.33 4.37 2.38
N ARG A 42 -7.36 3.71 1.21
CA ARG A 42 -8.48 2.87 0.80
C ARG A 42 -8.02 1.62 0.07
N VAL A 43 -8.74 0.53 0.31
CA VAL A 43 -8.57 -0.73 -0.39
C VAL A 43 -9.88 -1.02 -1.13
N ASN A 44 -9.82 -1.07 -2.46
CA ASN A 44 -10.98 -1.39 -3.30
C ASN A 44 -10.86 -2.83 -3.81
N ARG A 45 -11.68 -3.72 -3.25
CA ARG A 45 -11.69 -5.14 -3.59
C ARG A 45 -12.37 -5.44 -4.93
N ARG A 46 -13.29 -4.58 -5.40
CA ARG A 46 -13.99 -4.78 -6.68
C ARG A 46 -13.04 -4.59 -7.87
N SER A 47 -12.21 -3.55 -7.80
CA SER A 47 -11.23 -3.21 -8.84
C SER A 47 -9.83 -3.77 -8.58
N TYR A 48 -9.61 -4.46 -7.45
CA TYR A 48 -8.30 -4.93 -7.01
C TYR A 48 -7.23 -3.82 -6.93
N THR A 49 -7.63 -2.60 -6.60
CA THR A 49 -6.75 -1.42 -6.49
C THR A 49 -6.70 -0.83 -5.08
N VAL A 50 -5.53 -0.33 -4.72
CA VAL A 50 -5.24 0.36 -3.46
C VAL A 50 -5.08 1.84 -3.75
N THR A 51 -5.63 2.69 -2.90
CA THR A 51 -5.43 4.13 -2.93
C THR A 51 -4.54 4.54 -1.78
N LEU A 52 -3.48 5.27 -2.07
CA LEU A 52 -2.53 5.82 -1.10
C LEU A 52 -2.86 7.30 -0.85
N GLU A 53 -2.47 7.83 0.31
CA GLU A 53 -2.83 9.20 0.71
C GLU A 53 -2.25 10.27 -0.21
N ASN A 54 -0.93 10.27 -0.45
CA ASN A 54 -0.26 11.32 -1.23
C ASN A 54 -0.02 10.96 -2.70
N VAL A 55 -0.54 9.83 -3.18
CA VAL A 55 -0.40 9.43 -4.59
C VAL A 55 -1.61 9.94 -5.37
N THR A 56 -1.55 11.23 -5.72
CA THR A 56 -2.57 11.91 -6.50
C THR A 56 -2.00 12.43 -7.81
N VAL A 57 -2.86 12.49 -8.83
CA VAL A 57 -2.56 13.14 -10.11
C VAL A 57 -3.39 14.41 -10.18
N LYS A 58 -2.74 15.52 -10.53
CA LYS A 58 -3.44 16.77 -10.82
C LYS A 58 -4.15 16.62 -12.17
N THR A 59 -5.47 16.70 -12.16
CA THR A 59 -6.28 16.75 -13.39
C THR A 59 -6.85 18.16 -13.50
N GLY A 60 -6.34 18.94 -14.46
CA GLY A 60 -6.75 20.35 -14.66
C GLY A 60 -6.36 21.26 -13.48
N GLU A 61 -7.05 22.39 -13.37
CA GLU A 61 -6.64 23.49 -12.49
C GLU A 61 -6.93 23.25 -10.99
N GLU A 62 -7.92 22.43 -10.61
CA GLU A 62 -8.30 22.34 -9.18
C GLU A 62 -8.57 20.93 -8.61
N LYS A 63 -8.66 19.87 -9.43
CA LYS A 63 -9.06 18.54 -8.92
C LYS A 63 -7.87 17.59 -8.79
N MET A 64 -7.57 17.19 -7.55
CA MET A 64 -6.65 16.08 -7.28
C MET A 64 -7.41 14.76 -7.34
N THR A 65 -7.04 13.91 -8.31
CA THR A 65 -7.61 12.56 -8.42
C THR A 65 -6.63 11.57 -7.84
N ALA A 66 -7.09 10.73 -6.91
CA ALA A 66 -6.23 9.71 -6.32
C ALA A 66 -5.93 8.60 -7.34
N LEU A 67 -4.67 8.23 -7.48
CA LEU A 67 -4.24 7.23 -8.44
C LEU A 67 -4.44 5.83 -7.85
N PRO A 68 -5.24 4.95 -8.50
CA PRO A 68 -5.35 3.57 -8.06
C PRO A 68 -4.08 2.78 -8.38
N VAL A 69 -3.46 2.21 -7.34
CA VAL A 69 -2.23 1.41 -7.45
C VAL A 69 -2.53 -0.08 -7.26
N ARG A 70 -1.90 -0.95 -8.06
CA ARG A 70 -2.00 -2.40 -7.84
C ARG A 70 -1.12 -2.83 -6.67
N PRO A 71 -1.60 -3.75 -5.81
CA PRO A 71 -0.84 -4.21 -4.64
C PRO A 71 0.47 -4.92 -4.98
N SER A 72 0.60 -5.50 -6.18
CA SER A 72 1.85 -6.13 -6.64
C SER A 72 3.00 -5.13 -6.87
N ARG A 73 2.68 -3.83 -7.02
CA ARG A 73 3.66 -2.75 -7.14
C ARG A 73 3.97 -2.07 -5.80
N LEU A 74 3.51 -2.64 -4.70
CA LEU A 74 3.70 -2.14 -3.35
C LEU A 74 4.57 -3.10 -2.54
N LEU A 75 5.27 -2.57 -1.55
CA LEU A 75 6.02 -3.32 -0.56
C LEU A 75 5.61 -2.83 0.83
N ILE A 76 5.18 -3.72 1.72
CA ILE A 76 4.75 -3.32 3.05
C ILE A 76 5.98 -3.07 3.92
N VAL A 77 6.07 -1.86 4.49
CA VAL A 77 7.16 -1.43 5.39
C VAL A 77 6.73 -1.54 6.84
N ARG A 78 5.48 -1.15 7.15
CA ARG A 78 4.90 -1.25 8.49
C ARG A 78 3.49 -1.80 8.43
N LEU A 79 3.19 -2.73 9.34
CA LEU A 79 1.87 -3.35 9.48
C LEU A 79 1.06 -2.65 10.56
N ASN A 80 -0.21 -2.40 10.28
CA ASN A 80 -1.17 -2.01 11.29
C ASN A 80 -1.70 -3.26 12.03
N LEU A 81 -1.30 -3.44 13.29
CA LEU A 81 -1.66 -4.57 14.15
C LEU A 81 -2.80 -4.25 15.14
N ALA A 82 -3.60 -3.22 14.87
CA ALA A 82 -4.73 -2.86 15.74
C ALA A 82 -5.81 -3.96 15.85
N ASP A 83 -5.91 -4.83 14.85
CA ASP A 83 -6.87 -5.93 14.83
C ASP A 83 -6.27 -7.20 15.48
N PRO A 84 -6.88 -7.76 16.53
CA PRO A 84 -6.42 -8.99 17.18
C PRO A 84 -6.30 -10.19 16.23
N TRP A 85 -7.15 -10.27 15.20
CA TRP A 85 -7.15 -11.37 14.23
C TRP A 85 -6.00 -11.28 13.22
N ARG A 86 -5.23 -10.19 13.25
CA ARG A 86 -4.10 -9.96 12.37
C ARG A 86 -2.75 -10.21 13.05
N ARG A 87 -2.75 -10.39 14.37
CA ARG A 87 -1.55 -10.67 15.15
C ARG A 87 -0.97 -12.05 14.84
#